data_AF-A0A0C6FMW0-F1
#
_entry.id   AF-A0A0C6FMW0-F1
#
_cell.length_a   1.000
_cell.length_b   1.000
_cell.length_c   1.000
_cell.angle_alpha   90.00
_cell.angle_beta   90.00
_cell.angle_gamma   90.00
#
_symmetry.space_group_name_H-M   'P 1'
#
loop_
_entity.id
_entity.type
_entity.pdbx_description
1 polymer ?
#
loop_
_entity_poly.entity_id
_entity_poly.type
_entity_poly.pdbx_seq_one_letter_code
_entity_poly.pdbx_strand_id
1 'polypeptide(L)'
;MHFPYDRVHNDRIAPWVRAAGRVSVRDGSGRWGLGLAALAAVAIPFAVIAVLDPRIGLLRARPASEAGNSSPGQASPAQTSSAQAPAPPLSQGPMPGPPASPSRQPWIDEARPQAAERPCPVCAAEAGPVAIRGTLADQEIQVPDVTAERTAQRERLIGWTAHPDRVPGSAASLDLIGLVYTAPREAGAGYRPLAIDLSGAPGRAVVVLTEQPVSLGLATVPADRAGALGVESSAAFALAEGRPGLLAGFRALPYGAAEVAPVLDPLRFGPGTRRGFCEALRLWAVQFGLPAWRTRYTLIENPTRIALAGEALRTDGTTRGRVSGPRLARLCRA
;
A
#
# COMPACT_ATOMS: atom_id res chain seq x y z
N MET A 1 -22.94 -54.96 -18.15
CA MET A 1 -22.69 -54.16 -16.93
C MET A 1 -21.73 -53.03 -17.31
N HIS A 2 -22.21 -51.80 -17.31
CA HIS A 2 -21.47 -50.59 -17.69
C HIS A 2 -21.88 -49.48 -16.71
N PHE A 3 -20.91 -48.90 -16.02
CA PHE A 3 -21.09 -47.72 -15.17
C PHE A 3 -20.44 -46.53 -15.89
N PRO A 4 -21.16 -45.42 -16.15
CA PRO A 4 -20.53 -44.17 -16.52
C PRO A 4 -20.29 -43.32 -15.27
N TYR A 5 -19.08 -42.76 -15.17
CA TYR A 5 -18.70 -41.70 -14.25
C TYR A 5 -19.15 -40.36 -14.83
N ASP A 6 -20.02 -39.64 -14.12
CA ASP A 6 -20.40 -38.27 -14.45
C ASP A 6 -19.27 -37.28 -14.14
N ARG A 7 -18.90 -36.49 -15.16
CA ARG A 7 -18.09 -35.28 -15.04
C ARG A 7 -18.95 -34.17 -14.43
N VAL A 8 -18.67 -33.78 -13.20
CA VAL A 8 -19.18 -32.52 -12.65
C VAL A 8 -18.33 -31.37 -13.20
N HIS A 9 -18.93 -30.60 -14.12
CA HIS A 9 -18.44 -29.29 -14.56
C HIS A 9 -18.44 -28.31 -13.39
N ASN A 10 -17.26 -27.75 -13.10
CA ASN A 10 -17.04 -26.75 -12.08
C ASN A 10 -17.03 -25.36 -12.75
N ASP A 11 -18.22 -24.84 -13.07
CA ASP A 11 -18.40 -23.47 -13.57
C ASP A 11 -19.19 -22.66 -12.54
N ARG A 12 -18.46 -21.88 -11.72
CA ARG A 12 -18.91 -20.63 -11.08
C ARG A 12 -17.76 -20.04 -10.24
N ILE A 13 -16.80 -19.42 -10.94
CA ILE A 13 -15.99 -18.35 -10.37
C ILE A 13 -16.35 -17.09 -11.16
N ALA A 14 -16.88 -16.10 -10.45
CA ALA A 14 -17.46 -14.89 -11.04
C ALA A 14 -16.41 -14.05 -11.82
N PRO A 15 -16.80 -13.40 -12.93
CA PRO A 15 -15.90 -12.68 -13.82
C PRO A 15 -15.75 -11.21 -13.38
N TRP A 16 -14.58 -10.81 -12.89
CA TRP A 16 -14.20 -9.40 -12.76
C TRP A 16 -12.94 -9.04 -13.57
N VAL A 17 -12.77 -9.76 -14.67
CA VAL A 17 -12.04 -9.27 -15.85
C VAL A 17 -13.08 -8.71 -16.81
N ARG A 18 -13.31 -7.40 -16.82
CA ARG A 18 -13.75 -6.68 -18.02
C ARG A 18 -13.57 -5.17 -17.89
N ALA A 19 -12.81 -4.65 -18.85
CA ALA A 19 -12.60 -3.25 -19.15
C ALA A 19 -13.93 -2.50 -19.34
N ALA A 20 -13.97 -1.26 -18.87
CA ALA A 20 -15.03 -0.31 -19.17
C ALA A 20 -14.96 0.13 -20.64
N GLY A 21 -15.49 -0.70 -21.54
CA GLY A 21 -15.87 -0.29 -22.89
C GLY A 21 -17.31 0.21 -22.87
N ARG A 22 -17.53 1.49 -23.21
CA ARG A 22 -18.89 2.00 -23.49
C ARG A 22 -19.40 1.30 -24.75
N VAL A 23 -20.46 0.50 -24.62
CA VAL A 23 -21.21 0.00 -25.77
C VAL A 23 -22.57 0.68 -25.76
N SER A 24 -22.73 1.66 -26.64
CA SER A 24 -24.03 2.21 -27.01
C SER A 24 -24.66 1.29 -28.05
N VAL A 25 -25.81 0.69 -27.72
CA VAL A 25 -26.63 -0.09 -28.66
C VAL A 25 -27.68 0.83 -29.26
N ARG A 26 -27.77 0.81 -30.59
CA ARG A 26 -28.70 1.59 -31.41
C ARG A 26 -29.78 0.63 -31.89
N ASP A 27 -31.01 0.78 -31.41
CA ASP A 27 -32.14 0.01 -31.94
C ASP A 27 -32.69 0.63 -33.23
N GLY A 28 -33.13 -0.24 -34.14
CA GLY A 28 -33.49 0.01 -35.54
C GLY A 28 -34.72 0.89 -35.81
N SER A 29 -35.09 1.79 -34.91
CA SER A 29 -36.18 2.77 -35.11
C SER A 29 -35.84 4.21 -34.66
N GLY A 30 -34.58 4.51 -34.34
CA GLY A 30 -34.07 5.88 -34.33
C GLY A 30 -34.63 6.83 -33.26
N ARG A 31 -35.11 6.35 -32.10
CA ARG A 31 -35.50 7.21 -30.97
C ARG A 31 -34.90 6.73 -29.65
N TRP A 32 -34.32 7.66 -28.88
CA TRP A 32 -33.84 7.45 -27.52
C TRP A 32 -35.01 7.58 -26.53
N GLY A 33 -35.53 6.46 -26.04
CA GLY A 33 -36.59 6.43 -25.03
C GLY A 33 -36.04 6.08 -23.64
N LEU A 34 -36.06 7.04 -22.71
CA LEU A 34 -35.83 6.80 -21.28
C LEU A 34 -37.07 6.11 -20.69
N GLY A 35 -36.99 4.81 -20.43
CA GLY A 35 -38.05 4.03 -19.80
C GLY A 35 -37.98 4.09 -18.27
N LEU A 36 -38.91 4.82 -17.67
CA LEU A 36 -39.26 4.77 -16.25
C LEU A 36 -40.05 3.49 -15.93
N ALA A 37 -39.45 2.57 -15.16
CA ALA A 37 -40.11 1.55 -14.33
C ALA A 37 -39.02 1.00 -13.38
N ALA A 38 -39.18 0.87 -12.06
CA ALA A 38 -40.36 0.60 -11.28
C ALA A 38 -40.27 1.23 -9.88
N LEU A 39 -41.36 1.87 -9.47
CA LEU A 39 -41.74 2.16 -8.09
C LEU A 39 -42.50 0.95 -7.55
N ALA A 40 -42.01 0.30 -6.49
CA ALA A 40 -42.79 -0.34 -5.41
C ALA A 40 -41.90 -1.25 -4.56
N ALA A 41 -41.49 -0.78 -3.38
CA ALA A 41 -41.17 -1.63 -2.23
C ALA A 41 -41.27 -0.83 -0.93
N VAL A 42 -42.51 -0.77 -0.44
CA VAL A 42 -42.95 -0.87 0.97
C VAL A 42 -42.15 -0.09 2.03
N ALA A 43 -42.78 0.99 2.49
CA ALA A 43 -42.50 1.65 3.75
C ALA A 43 -42.77 0.72 4.95
N ILE A 44 -41.79 0.56 5.84
CA ILE A 44 -41.99 0.09 7.22
C ILE A 44 -41.25 1.09 8.14
N PRO A 45 -41.94 1.76 9.08
CA PRO A 45 -41.31 2.71 9.97
C PRO A 45 -40.55 1.98 11.09
N PHE A 46 -39.32 2.43 11.34
CA PHE A 46 -38.54 2.07 12.52
C PHE A 46 -39.24 2.58 13.80
N ALA A 47 -40.03 1.70 14.43
CA ALA A 47 -40.46 1.88 15.79
C ALA A 47 -39.33 1.45 16.74
N VAL A 48 -38.84 2.43 17.49
CA VAL A 48 -38.15 2.39 18.78
C VAL A 48 -38.18 1.02 19.47
N ILE A 49 -37.05 0.32 19.52
CA ILE A 49 -36.80 -0.76 20.49
C ILE A 49 -35.97 -0.15 21.62
N ALA A 50 -36.69 0.44 22.57
CA ALA A 50 -36.28 0.49 23.97
C ALA A 50 -37.11 -0.57 24.70
N VAL A 51 -36.55 -1.11 25.80
CA VAL A 51 -37.10 -2.18 26.65
C VAL A 51 -36.72 -3.60 26.18
N LEU A 52 -35.61 -4.09 26.72
CA LEU A 52 -35.56 -5.29 27.57
C LEU A 52 -34.20 -5.34 28.25
N ASP A 53 -34.12 -4.66 29.40
CA ASP A 53 -33.19 -4.98 30.48
C ASP A 53 -33.84 -6.08 31.34
N PRO A 54 -33.19 -7.25 31.50
CA PRO A 54 -33.44 -8.08 32.66
C PRO A 54 -32.11 -8.35 33.38
N ARG A 55 -31.63 -7.38 34.16
CA ARG A 55 -30.86 -7.70 35.37
C ARG A 55 -31.78 -8.48 36.30
N ILE A 56 -31.55 -9.78 36.43
CA ILE A 56 -31.50 -10.56 37.69
C ILE A 56 -31.39 -12.05 37.30
N GLY A 57 -30.33 -12.71 37.80
CA GLY A 57 -30.35 -14.15 37.99
C GLY A 57 -29.01 -14.87 37.89
N LEU A 58 -28.41 -15.14 39.06
CA LEU A 58 -27.37 -16.16 39.32
C LEU A 58 -25.95 -15.73 38.92
N LEU A 59 -25.03 -15.46 39.86
CA LEU A 59 -24.38 -16.48 40.68
C LEU A 59 -24.02 -16.01 42.11
N ARG A 60 -24.49 -16.82 43.06
CA ARG A 60 -24.09 -17.14 44.45
C ARG A 60 -23.02 -16.33 45.21
N ALA A 61 -23.39 -16.09 46.47
CA ALA A 61 -22.54 -15.83 47.63
C ALA A 61 -21.68 -17.05 48.06
N ARG A 62 -20.53 -16.76 48.69
CA ARG A 62 -19.75 -17.68 49.54
C ARG A 62 -19.38 -16.96 50.85
N PRO A 63 -19.45 -17.62 52.02
CA PRO A 63 -19.38 -16.96 53.33
C PRO A 63 -17.96 -16.79 53.89
N ALA A 64 -17.93 -16.07 55.02
CA ALA A 64 -16.82 -15.49 55.76
C ALA A 64 -15.68 -16.42 56.20
N SER A 65 -14.52 -15.81 56.42
CA SER A 65 -13.52 -16.25 57.39
C SER A 65 -13.06 -15.01 58.17
N GLU A 66 -13.40 -15.00 59.45
CA GLU A 66 -12.83 -14.11 60.46
C GLU A 66 -11.32 -14.31 60.56
N ALA A 67 -10.58 -13.21 60.63
CA ALA A 67 -9.31 -13.14 61.33
C ALA A 67 -9.16 -11.72 61.88
N GLY A 68 -9.56 -11.56 63.15
CA GLY A 68 -9.20 -10.41 63.99
C GLY A 68 -7.99 -10.76 64.86
N ASN A 69 -7.31 -9.69 65.30
CA ASN A 69 -6.14 -9.61 66.19
C ASN A 69 -4.78 -9.84 65.51
N SER A 70 -3.76 -9.00 65.61
CA SER A 70 -3.52 -7.84 66.50
C SER A 70 -2.27 -7.07 66.00
N SER A 71 -2.33 -5.72 66.09
CA SER A 71 -1.35 -4.62 65.99
C SER A 71 0.13 -4.86 66.42
N PRO A 72 1.03 -3.84 66.40
CA PRO A 72 1.30 -2.76 65.43
C PRO A 72 2.82 -2.51 65.17
N GLY A 73 3.15 -1.71 64.14
CA GLY A 73 4.42 -0.95 64.05
C GLY A 73 4.27 0.14 62.99
N GLN A 74 4.06 1.41 63.37
CA GLN A 74 5.10 2.48 63.42
C GLN A 74 5.98 2.52 62.14
N ALA A 75 6.15 3.61 61.40
CA ALA A 75 5.79 5.00 61.60
C ALA A 75 5.80 5.79 60.26
N SER A 76 5.15 6.95 60.37
CA SER A 76 4.88 8.10 59.50
C SER A 76 6.04 8.77 58.68
N PRO A 77 5.73 9.83 57.88
CA PRO A 77 6.38 10.21 56.60
C PRO A 77 7.25 11.48 56.64
N ALA A 78 7.90 11.82 55.51
CA ALA A 78 8.31 13.16 55.09
C ALA A 78 8.37 13.18 53.54
N GLN A 79 7.70 14.00 52.72
CA GLN A 79 7.56 15.46 52.62
C GLN A 79 8.87 16.26 52.52
N THR A 80 9.19 16.71 51.29
CA THR A 80 9.69 18.03 50.85
C THR A 80 9.82 17.95 49.32
N SER A 81 8.99 18.56 48.47
CA SER A 81 8.70 19.98 48.22
C SER A 81 9.88 20.77 47.62
N SER A 82 9.78 21.11 46.33
CA SER A 82 10.17 22.43 45.81
C SER A 82 9.63 22.63 44.39
N ALA A 83 8.84 23.69 44.23
CA ALA A 83 8.24 24.21 43.02
C ALA A 83 9.02 25.44 42.50
N GLN A 84 8.65 25.87 41.28
CA GLN A 84 8.82 27.20 40.66
C GLN A 84 10.22 27.58 40.13
N ALA A 85 10.41 28.37 39.07
CA ALA A 85 9.67 28.86 37.88
C ALA A 85 10.72 29.72 37.06
N PRO A 86 10.41 30.71 36.20
CA PRO A 86 10.87 30.81 34.80
C PRO A 86 12.00 31.85 34.49
N ALA A 87 12.40 31.90 33.21
CA ALA A 87 13.45 32.69 32.49
C ALA A 87 13.31 34.24 32.57
N PRO A 88 14.21 35.13 32.02
CA PRO A 88 14.53 35.29 30.56
C PRO A 88 15.95 35.92 30.23
N PRO A 89 16.19 36.71 29.13
CA PRO A 89 16.99 36.33 27.94
C PRO A 89 18.24 37.23 27.68
N LEU A 90 19.00 36.96 26.60
CA LEU A 90 19.95 37.80 25.79
C LEU A 90 20.89 36.81 25.05
N SER A 91 21.21 36.85 23.75
CA SER A 91 21.58 37.96 22.88
C SER A 91 21.35 37.60 21.40
N GLN A 92 21.05 38.63 20.63
CA GLN A 92 21.01 38.66 19.16
C GLN A 92 22.44 38.63 18.57
N GLY A 93 22.63 37.91 17.47
CA GLY A 93 23.82 37.98 16.63
C GLY A 93 23.45 37.76 15.15
N PRO A 94 24.08 38.44 14.19
CA PRO A 94 23.48 38.76 12.89
C PRO A 94 23.71 37.66 11.83
N MET A 95 22.73 37.55 10.94
CA MET A 95 22.78 36.77 9.69
C MET A 95 23.87 37.28 8.73
N PRO A 96 24.67 36.41 8.09
CA PRO A 96 25.38 36.74 6.87
C PRO A 96 24.43 36.65 5.66
N GLY A 97 24.40 37.73 4.86
CA GLY A 97 23.55 37.89 3.67
C GLY A 97 24.01 37.07 2.45
N PRO A 98 23.18 37.03 1.40
CA PRO A 98 23.43 36.24 0.19
C PRO A 98 24.48 36.90 -0.72
N PRO A 99 25.35 36.13 -1.41
CA PRO A 99 26.19 36.67 -2.46
C PRO A 99 25.37 37.06 -3.70
N ALA A 100 25.74 38.20 -4.27
CA ALA A 100 25.09 38.90 -5.37
C ALA A 100 25.16 38.14 -6.71
N SER A 101 24.08 38.30 -7.49
CA SER A 101 24.03 38.05 -8.92
C SER A 101 24.96 38.96 -9.72
N PRO A 102 25.65 38.47 -10.76
CA PRO A 102 26.07 39.30 -11.87
C PRO A 102 25.15 39.10 -13.09
N SER A 103 24.37 40.14 -13.35
CA SER A 103 24.27 40.89 -14.61
C SER A 103 24.18 40.14 -15.96
N ARG A 104 23.05 40.43 -16.63
CA ARG A 104 22.74 40.22 -18.05
C ARG A 104 23.65 41.02 -19.01
N GLN A 105 23.87 40.37 -20.18
CA GLN A 105 23.90 40.90 -21.57
C GLN A 105 25.18 41.59 -22.08
N PRO A 106 25.43 41.64 -23.42
CA PRO A 106 24.50 41.36 -24.54
C PRO A 106 25.00 40.43 -25.67
N TRP A 107 24.02 40.04 -26.49
CA TRP A 107 24.11 39.42 -27.81
C TRP A 107 24.68 40.42 -28.84
N ILE A 108 25.61 39.96 -29.68
CA ILE A 108 25.91 40.59 -30.98
C ILE A 108 25.93 39.47 -32.02
N ASP A 109 24.98 39.54 -32.93
CA ASP A 109 24.97 38.88 -34.24
C ASP A 109 25.66 39.84 -35.22
N GLU A 110 26.64 39.36 -36.01
CA GLU A 110 26.81 39.80 -37.40
C GLU A 110 27.76 38.87 -38.17
N ALA A 111 27.55 38.86 -39.49
CA ALA A 111 27.78 37.75 -40.42
C ALA A 111 29.19 37.69 -41.08
N ARG A 112 29.64 36.44 -41.38
CA ARG A 112 30.42 35.85 -42.53
C ARG A 112 31.58 36.66 -43.22
N PRO A 113 32.51 36.05 -44.03
CA PRO A 113 32.59 34.70 -44.62
C PRO A 113 34.00 34.01 -44.54
N GLN A 114 34.18 32.97 -45.36
CA GLN A 114 35.14 31.86 -45.39
C GLN A 114 36.64 32.16 -45.71
N ALA A 115 37.44 31.13 -45.39
CA ALA A 115 38.64 30.61 -46.09
C ALA A 115 40.05 31.04 -45.62
N ALA A 116 40.77 30.08 -45.03
CA ALA A 116 42.12 29.69 -45.46
C ALA A 116 42.50 28.33 -44.84
N GLU A 117 42.86 27.40 -45.71
CA GLU A 117 43.24 26.02 -45.44
C GLU A 117 44.51 25.92 -44.60
N ARG A 118 44.52 25.02 -43.61
CA ARG A 118 45.75 24.44 -43.08
C ARG A 118 45.63 22.91 -43.10
N PRO A 119 46.56 22.21 -43.76
CA PRO A 119 46.45 20.77 -44.02
C PRO A 119 46.69 19.95 -42.74
N CYS A 120 45.81 19.00 -42.48
CA CYS A 120 46.02 17.93 -41.50
C CYS A 120 47.15 17.01 -42.00
N PRO A 121 48.20 16.75 -41.20
CA PRO A 121 49.14 15.69 -41.53
C PRO A 121 48.48 14.34 -41.20
N VAL A 122 48.69 13.37 -42.08
CA VAL A 122 48.36 11.95 -41.95
C VAL A 122 46.91 11.57 -42.30
N CYS A 123 46.67 11.39 -43.59
CA CYS A 123 45.76 10.36 -44.07
C CYS A 123 46.56 9.32 -44.88
N ALA A 124 46.14 8.06 -44.73
CA ALA A 124 46.46 6.86 -45.50
C ALA A 124 47.65 6.00 -45.03
N ALA A 125 47.32 4.99 -44.22
CA ALA A 125 47.65 3.61 -44.57
C ALA A 125 46.46 2.71 -44.19
N GLU A 126 45.98 1.92 -45.13
CA GLU A 126 44.97 0.88 -44.92
C GLU A 126 45.46 -0.11 -43.85
N ALA A 127 44.82 -0.11 -42.69
CA ALA A 127 44.87 -1.21 -41.75
C ALA A 127 43.44 -1.79 -41.71
N GLY A 128 43.30 -3.03 -42.15
CA GLY A 128 42.03 -3.77 -42.15
C GLY A 128 41.37 -3.78 -40.77
N PRO A 129 40.12 -4.27 -40.67
CA PRO A 129 39.44 -4.36 -39.39
C PRO A 129 40.33 -5.12 -38.41
N VAL A 130 40.82 -4.43 -37.38
CA VAL A 130 41.51 -5.05 -36.26
C VAL A 130 40.49 -6.01 -35.66
N ALA A 131 40.65 -7.28 -35.99
CA ALA A 131 39.95 -8.35 -35.32
C ALA A 131 40.37 -8.29 -33.85
N ILE A 132 39.56 -7.66 -33.02
CA ILE A 132 39.56 -7.91 -31.58
C ILE A 132 39.12 -9.38 -31.46
N ARG A 133 40.10 -10.28 -31.59
CA ARG A 133 39.95 -11.70 -31.40
C ARG A 133 39.93 -11.96 -29.90
N GLY A 134 38.83 -11.57 -29.30
CA GLY A 134 38.38 -12.00 -27.99
C GLY A 134 36.94 -12.43 -28.18
N THR A 135 36.74 -13.70 -28.53
CA THR A 135 35.44 -14.36 -28.39
C THR A 135 35.09 -14.38 -26.91
N LEU A 136 34.56 -13.27 -26.38
CA LEU A 136 33.58 -13.40 -25.31
C LEU A 136 32.46 -14.19 -25.97
N ALA A 137 32.40 -15.48 -25.65
CA ALA A 137 31.21 -16.27 -25.92
C ALA A 137 30.04 -15.38 -25.50
N ASP A 138 29.10 -15.16 -26.41
CA ASP A 138 27.76 -14.71 -26.06
C ASP A 138 27.29 -15.70 -25.00
N GLN A 139 27.56 -15.39 -23.74
CA GLN A 139 26.89 -16.01 -22.63
C GLN A 139 25.50 -15.41 -22.71
N GLU A 140 24.70 -16.00 -23.60
CA GLU A 140 23.28 -15.84 -23.68
C GLU A 140 22.78 -15.93 -22.23
N ILE A 141 22.38 -14.79 -21.67
CA ILE A 141 21.96 -14.69 -20.28
C ILE A 141 20.76 -15.62 -20.20
N GLN A 142 20.96 -16.82 -19.65
CA GLN A 142 19.89 -17.78 -19.49
C GLN A 142 18.91 -17.20 -18.49
N VAL A 143 17.83 -16.64 -19.00
CA VAL A 143 16.72 -16.19 -18.17
C VAL A 143 15.97 -17.45 -17.76
N PRO A 144 16.01 -17.86 -16.48
CA PRO A 144 15.28 -19.04 -16.05
C PRO A 144 13.79 -18.83 -16.32
N ASP A 145 13.14 -19.84 -16.92
CA ASP A 145 11.69 -19.83 -17.10
C ASP A 145 11.02 -19.98 -15.73
N VAL A 146 10.56 -18.85 -15.20
CA VAL A 146 9.85 -18.76 -13.91
C VAL A 146 8.33 -18.83 -14.07
N THR A 147 7.80 -19.11 -15.27
CA THR A 147 6.35 -19.06 -15.55
C THR A 147 5.56 -20.04 -14.70
N ALA A 148 6.04 -21.28 -14.58
CA ALA A 148 5.41 -22.30 -13.76
C ALA A 148 5.43 -21.92 -12.26
N GLU A 149 6.55 -21.38 -11.78
CA GLU A 149 6.68 -20.91 -10.40
C GLU A 149 5.72 -19.74 -10.12
N ARG A 150 5.63 -18.78 -11.03
CA ARG A 150 4.74 -17.61 -10.91
C ARG A 150 3.28 -18.02 -10.95
N THR A 151 2.92 -18.98 -11.80
CA THR A 151 1.57 -19.55 -11.84
C THR A 151 1.23 -20.23 -10.51
N ALA A 152 2.12 -21.08 -9.99
CA ALA A 152 1.92 -21.73 -8.70
C ALA A 152 1.82 -20.73 -7.53
N GLN A 153 2.63 -19.66 -7.54
CA GLN A 153 2.54 -18.58 -6.56
C GLN A 153 1.19 -17.86 -6.63
N ARG A 154 0.74 -17.52 -7.83
CA ARG A 154 -0.56 -16.88 -8.05
C ARG A 154 -1.71 -17.73 -7.52
N GLU A 155 -1.75 -19.02 -7.84
CA GLU A 155 -2.82 -19.91 -7.37
C GLU A 155 -2.84 -20.02 -5.83
N ARG A 156 -1.67 -20.04 -5.17
CA ARG A 156 -1.60 -19.97 -3.70
C ARG A 156 -2.18 -18.66 -3.15
N LEU A 157 -1.82 -17.52 -3.75
CA LEU A 157 -2.34 -16.21 -3.32
C LEU A 157 -3.86 -16.11 -3.52
N ILE A 158 -4.39 -16.68 -4.61
CA ILE A 158 -5.84 -16.77 -4.85
C ILE A 158 -6.51 -17.59 -3.74
N GLY A 159 -5.94 -18.73 -3.34
CA GLY A 159 -6.44 -19.55 -2.23
C GLY A 159 -6.43 -18.85 -0.86
N TRP A 160 -5.65 -17.78 -0.70
CA TRP A 160 -5.61 -16.95 0.52
C TRP A 160 -6.46 -15.69 0.44
N THR A 161 -7.07 -15.41 -0.71
CA THR A 161 -7.95 -14.25 -0.90
C THR A 161 -9.31 -14.50 -0.25
N ALA A 162 -9.82 -13.50 0.44
CA ALA A 162 -11.14 -13.51 1.04
C ALA A 162 -12.22 -13.51 -0.04
N HIS A 163 -13.34 -14.17 0.28
CA HIS A 163 -14.54 -14.01 -0.53
C HIS A 163 -14.90 -12.50 -0.60
N PRO A 164 -15.25 -11.96 -1.78
CA PRO A 164 -15.52 -10.52 -1.94
C PRO A 164 -16.50 -9.96 -0.91
N ASP A 165 -17.55 -10.70 -0.55
CA ASP A 165 -18.55 -10.27 0.42
C ASP A 165 -18.03 -10.12 1.86
N ARG A 166 -16.85 -10.67 2.17
CA ARG A 166 -16.23 -10.57 3.50
C ARG A 166 -15.27 -9.39 3.66
N VAL A 167 -14.93 -8.70 2.56
CA VAL A 167 -13.96 -7.60 2.58
C VAL A 167 -14.62 -6.26 2.95
N PRO A 168 -15.78 -5.88 2.38
CA PRO A 168 -16.51 -4.70 2.83
C PRO A 168 -16.80 -4.74 4.34
N GLY A 169 -16.48 -3.67 5.04
CA GLY A 169 -16.71 -3.57 6.50
C GLY A 169 -15.73 -4.35 7.37
N SER A 170 -14.77 -5.09 6.80
CA SER A 170 -13.72 -5.81 7.57
C SER A 170 -12.70 -4.88 8.26
N ALA A 171 -12.74 -3.58 7.95
CA ALA A 171 -11.95 -2.54 8.56
C ALA A 171 -12.74 -1.24 8.66
N ALA A 172 -12.47 -0.44 9.68
CA ALA A 172 -13.02 0.91 9.88
C ALA A 172 -12.15 2.01 9.25
N SER A 173 -10.91 1.67 8.88
CA SER A 173 -9.99 2.55 8.14
C SER A 173 -8.92 1.75 7.40
N LEU A 174 -8.35 2.37 6.38
CA LEU A 174 -7.37 1.76 5.49
C LEU A 174 -6.04 2.50 5.54
N ASP A 175 -4.93 1.77 5.64
CA ASP A 175 -3.58 2.33 5.55
C ASP A 175 -2.89 1.83 4.28
N LEU A 176 -2.75 2.72 3.30
CA LEU A 176 -1.88 2.48 2.15
C LEU A 176 -0.45 2.77 2.56
N ILE A 177 0.42 1.78 2.39
CA ILE A 177 1.82 1.87 2.76
C ILE A 177 2.66 1.70 1.50
N GLY A 178 3.30 2.78 1.07
CA GLY A 178 4.31 2.73 0.03
C GLY A 178 5.65 2.29 0.59
N LEU A 179 6.28 1.31 -0.06
CA LEU A 179 7.59 0.81 0.30
C LEU A 179 8.62 1.24 -0.74
N VAL A 180 9.73 1.82 -0.28
CA VAL A 180 10.89 2.10 -1.12
C VAL A 180 12.11 1.46 -0.47
N TYR A 181 12.89 0.71 -1.25
CA TYR A 181 14.14 0.15 -0.77
C TYR A 181 15.30 0.79 -1.53
N THR A 182 16.08 1.60 -0.83
CA THR A 182 17.30 2.25 -1.34
C THR A 182 18.56 1.47 -0.96
N ALA A 183 18.48 0.65 0.09
CA ALA A 183 19.56 -0.25 0.46
C ALA A 183 19.73 -1.34 -0.61
N PRO A 184 20.96 -1.67 -1.04
CA PRO A 184 21.21 -2.78 -1.96
C PRO A 184 20.62 -4.09 -1.43
N ARG A 185 20.24 -4.99 -2.34
CA ARG A 185 19.93 -6.37 -1.98
C ARG A 185 21.22 -7.17 -2.10
N GLU A 186 21.55 -7.95 -1.08
CA GLU A 186 22.63 -8.93 -1.23
C GLU A 186 22.32 -9.88 -2.39
N ALA A 187 23.35 -10.23 -3.17
CA ALA A 187 23.19 -11.11 -4.30
C ALA A 187 22.66 -12.47 -3.81
N GLY A 188 21.59 -12.97 -4.45
CA GLY A 188 20.96 -14.23 -4.06
C GLY A 188 20.01 -14.16 -2.85
N ALA A 189 19.85 -13.02 -2.17
CA ALA A 189 19.05 -12.91 -0.93
C ALA A 189 17.51 -13.00 -1.10
N GLY A 190 17.00 -13.56 -2.20
CA GLY A 190 15.57 -13.81 -2.39
C GLY A 190 14.69 -12.57 -2.23
N TYR A 191 13.52 -12.73 -1.61
CA TYR A 191 12.57 -11.64 -1.36
C TYR A 191 12.90 -10.94 -0.04
N ARG A 192 12.78 -9.61 0.02
CA ARG A 192 13.04 -8.87 1.27
C ARG A 192 11.94 -9.14 2.30
N PRO A 193 12.27 -9.62 3.51
CA PRO A 193 11.26 -9.87 4.53
C PRO A 193 10.71 -8.54 5.07
N LEU A 194 9.40 -8.47 5.22
CA LEU A 194 8.70 -7.39 5.90
C LEU A 194 7.60 -7.98 6.79
N ALA A 195 7.72 -7.76 8.10
CA ALA A 195 6.69 -8.12 9.07
C ALA A 195 5.73 -6.94 9.31
N ILE A 196 4.44 -7.18 9.17
CA ILE A 196 3.37 -6.22 9.45
C ILE A 196 2.55 -6.75 10.63
N ASP A 197 2.42 -5.95 11.68
CA ASP A 197 1.65 -6.29 12.87
C ASP A 197 0.43 -5.37 13.01
N LEU A 198 -0.77 -5.96 12.95
CA LEU A 198 -2.06 -5.31 13.13
C LEU A 198 -2.75 -5.74 14.43
N SER A 199 -2.09 -6.52 15.29
CA SER A 199 -2.66 -7.00 16.56
C SER A 199 -3.12 -5.85 17.46
N GLY A 200 -2.38 -4.75 17.50
CA GLY A 200 -2.73 -3.52 18.22
C GLY A 200 -3.75 -2.63 17.53
N ALA A 201 -4.24 -2.99 16.34
CA ALA A 201 -5.18 -2.19 15.55
C ALA A 201 -6.17 -3.06 14.75
N PRO A 202 -7.04 -3.83 15.44
CA PRO A 202 -7.94 -4.80 14.80
C PRO A 202 -8.98 -4.14 13.87
N GLY A 203 -9.22 -2.83 14.00
CA GLY A 203 -10.10 -2.06 13.11
C GLY A 203 -9.43 -1.53 11.83
N ARG A 204 -8.13 -1.76 11.61
CA ARG A 204 -7.37 -1.20 10.47
C ARG A 204 -6.99 -2.29 9.49
N ALA A 205 -7.09 -2.04 8.19
CA ALA A 205 -6.50 -2.89 7.15
C ALA A 205 -5.33 -2.16 6.50
N VAL A 206 -4.39 -2.92 5.93
CA VAL A 206 -3.23 -2.37 5.24
C VAL A 206 -3.27 -2.76 3.78
N VAL A 207 -2.94 -1.82 2.89
CA VAL A 207 -2.61 -2.11 1.49
C VAL A 207 -1.16 -1.74 1.25
N VAL A 208 -0.34 -2.72 0.89
CA VAL A 208 1.08 -2.51 0.60
C VAL A 208 1.26 -2.18 -0.88
N LEU A 209 1.94 -1.08 -1.16
CA LEU A 209 2.38 -0.69 -2.51
C LEU A 209 3.90 -0.86 -2.58
N THR A 210 4.41 -1.70 -3.48
CA THR A 210 5.85 -1.98 -3.57
C THR A 210 6.33 -2.24 -4.98
N GLU A 211 7.51 -1.73 -5.30
CA GLU A 211 8.14 -1.91 -6.62
C GLU A 211 9.27 -2.95 -6.61
N GLN A 212 9.57 -3.53 -5.45
CA GLN A 212 10.60 -4.55 -5.28
C GLN A 212 10.04 -5.84 -4.70
N PRO A 213 10.71 -7.00 -4.92
CA PRO A 213 10.26 -8.28 -4.39
C PRO A 213 10.33 -8.33 -2.86
N VAL A 214 9.19 -8.61 -2.23
CA VAL A 214 9.03 -8.66 -0.77
C VAL A 214 8.35 -9.96 -0.31
N SER A 215 8.75 -10.46 0.85
CA SER A 215 8.07 -11.53 1.57
C SER A 215 7.35 -10.92 2.76
N LEU A 216 6.02 -10.91 2.72
CA LEU A 216 5.16 -10.25 3.68
C LEU A 216 4.73 -11.23 4.78
N GLY A 217 4.98 -10.90 6.04
CA GLY A 217 4.37 -11.54 7.20
C GLY A 217 3.27 -10.65 7.77
N LEU A 218 2.13 -11.22 8.19
CA LEU A 218 1.03 -10.46 8.79
C LEU A 218 0.52 -11.10 10.08
N ALA A 219 0.66 -10.36 11.19
CA ALA A 219 0.04 -10.68 12.46
C ALA A 219 -1.27 -9.89 12.65
N THR A 220 -2.35 -10.56 13.05
CA THR A 220 -3.66 -9.95 13.31
C THR A 220 -4.30 -10.56 14.56
N VAL A 221 -5.24 -9.83 15.16
CA VAL A 221 -6.13 -10.35 16.19
C VAL A 221 -7.59 -10.04 15.77
N PRO A 222 -8.47 -11.03 15.61
CA PRO A 222 -8.18 -12.46 15.64
C PRO A 222 -7.24 -12.88 14.48
N ALA A 223 -6.60 -14.04 14.60
CA ALA A 223 -5.62 -14.51 13.61
C ALA A 223 -6.28 -14.77 12.25
N ASP A 224 -7.49 -15.30 12.21
CA ASP A 224 -8.26 -15.62 11.00
C ASP A 224 -9.04 -14.43 10.40
N ARG A 225 -8.66 -13.20 10.78
CA ARG A 225 -9.32 -11.98 10.28
C ARG A 225 -9.30 -11.91 8.75
N ALA A 226 -10.48 -11.81 8.16
CA ALA A 226 -10.64 -11.70 6.73
C ALA A 226 -10.21 -10.32 6.20
N GLY A 227 -9.59 -10.29 5.03
CA GLY A 227 -9.33 -9.06 4.27
C GLY A 227 -8.37 -8.08 4.95
N ALA A 228 -7.52 -8.52 5.88
CA ALA A 228 -6.67 -7.60 6.64
C ALA A 228 -5.54 -6.96 5.81
N LEU A 229 -5.17 -7.58 4.68
CA LEU A 229 -4.07 -7.16 3.82
C LEU A 229 -4.48 -7.10 2.34
N GLY A 230 -4.24 -5.97 1.68
CA GLY A 230 -4.19 -5.86 0.22
C GLY A 230 -2.75 -5.65 -0.26
N VAL A 231 -2.46 -6.00 -1.51
CA VAL A 231 -1.14 -5.80 -2.10
C VAL A 231 -1.27 -5.28 -3.52
N GLU A 232 -0.55 -4.19 -3.83
CA GLU A 232 -0.24 -3.81 -5.21
C GLU A 232 1.26 -3.81 -5.44
N SER A 233 1.72 -4.47 -6.51
CA SER A 233 3.16 -4.54 -6.77
C SER A 233 3.55 -4.66 -8.24
N SER A 234 4.56 -3.90 -8.65
CA SER A 234 5.20 -4.12 -9.95
C SER A 234 6.17 -5.31 -9.95
N ALA A 235 6.49 -5.85 -8.78
CA ALA A 235 7.38 -6.99 -8.58
C ALA A 235 6.64 -8.20 -7.98
N ALA A 236 7.30 -9.36 -7.97
CA ALA A 236 6.74 -10.57 -7.39
C ALA A 236 6.82 -10.50 -5.86
N PHE A 237 5.81 -10.99 -5.15
CA PHE A 237 5.79 -10.96 -3.68
C PHE A 237 5.33 -12.30 -3.12
N ALA A 238 5.73 -12.60 -1.89
CA ALA A 238 5.30 -13.79 -1.18
C ALA A 238 4.57 -13.40 0.11
N LEU A 239 3.76 -14.32 0.63
CA LEU A 239 3.31 -14.28 2.01
C LEU A 239 4.03 -15.39 2.78
N ALA A 240 4.70 -15.03 3.88
CA ALA A 240 5.43 -15.98 4.72
C ALA A 240 4.47 -16.96 5.42
N GLU A 241 3.32 -16.45 5.90
CA GLU A 241 2.31 -17.21 6.64
C GLU A 241 0.92 -16.95 6.03
N GLY A 242 0.73 -17.43 4.80
CA GLY A 242 -0.55 -17.31 4.10
C GLY A 242 -1.65 -18.18 4.72
N ARG A 243 -2.88 -17.66 4.78
CA ARG A 243 -4.05 -18.36 5.29
C ARG A 243 -5.32 -17.97 4.51
N PRO A 244 -6.30 -18.87 4.36
CA PRO A 244 -7.56 -18.57 3.68
C PRO A 244 -8.21 -17.31 4.24
N GLY A 245 -8.56 -16.39 3.34
CA GLY A 245 -9.22 -15.14 3.69
C GLY A 245 -8.33 -14.01 4.19
N LEU A 246 -7.02 -14.21 4.40
CA LEU A 246 -6.13 -13.15 4.87
C LEU A 246 -6.11 -11.93 3.93
N LEU A 247 -6.06 -12.20 2.62
CA LEU A 247 -5.93 -11.17 1.61
C LEU A 247 -7.30 -10.58 1.25
N ALA A 248 -7.41 -9.27 1.26
CA ALA A 248 -8.53 -8.55 0.64
C ALA A 248 -8.51 -8.65 -0.89
N GLY A 249 -7.35 -8.98 -1.44
CA GLY A 249 -7.05 -9.11 -2.86
C GLY A 249 -5.58 -8.75 -3.12
N PHE A 250 -5.15 -8.89 -4.38
CA PHE A 250 -3.85 -8.40 -4.82
C PHE A 250 -3.88 -8.02 -6.30
N ARG A 251 -3.03 -7.06 -6.68
CA ARG A 251 -2.73 -6.70 -8.07
C ARG A 251 -1.23 -6.67 -8.24
N ALA A 252 -0.66 -7.62 -8.97
CA ALA A 252 0.77 -7.62 -9.25
C ALA A 252 1.08 -7.98 -10.69
N LEU A 253 2.01 -7.25 -11.31
CA LEU A 253 2.37 -7.47 -12.72
C LEU A 253 2.85 -8.92 -12.96
N PRO A 254 3.73 -9.50 -12.12
CA PRO A 254 4.19 -10.88 -12.33
C PRO A 254 3.11 -11.95 -12.11
N TYR A 255 1.93 -11.57 -11.60
CA TYR A 255 0.78 -12.43 -11.41
C TYR A 255 -0.39 -12.10 -12.35
N GLY A 256 -0.10 -11.36 -13.43
CA GLY A 256 -1.03 -11.11 -14.54
C GLY A 256 -1.90 -9.87 -14.38
N ALA A 257 -1.61 -8.96 -13.44
CA ALA A 257 -2.26 -7.66 -13.44
C ALA A 257 -1.77 -6.82 -14.63
N ALA A 258 -2.69 -6.15 -15.33
CA ALA A 258 -2.34 -5.27 -16.47
C ALA A 258 -1.64 -3.99 -16.00
N GLU A 259 -2.11 -3.44 -14.88
CA GLU A 259 -1.58 -2.22 -14.27
C GLU A 259 -1.59 -2.37 -12.75
N VAL A 260 -0.71 -1.62 -12.09
CA VAL A 260 -0.59 -1.53 -10.64
C VAL A 260 -0.33 -0.08 -10.21
N ALA A 261 -0.71 0.25 -8.98
CA ALA A 261 -0.47 1.55 -8.39
C ALA A 261 1.03 1.82 -8.30
N PRO A 262 1.50 3.00 -8.74
CA PRO A 262 2.86 3.41 -8.47
C PRO A 262 3.03 3.74 -6.98
N VAL A 263 4.25 3.60 -6.47
CA VAL A 263 4.58 4.16 -5.15
C VAL A 263 4.68 5.67 -5.28
N LEU A 264 3.89 6.39 -4.47
CA LEU A 264 3.80 7.84 -4.55
C LEU A 264 4.75 8.51 -3.55
N ASP A 265 5.77 9.22 -3.99
CA ASP A 265 6.44 10.21 -3.12
C ASP A 265 5.54 11.42 -2.94
N PRO A 266 4.96 11.69 -1.75
CA PRO A 266 4.03 12.81 -1.55
C PRO A 266 4.65 14.18 -1.78
N LEU A 267 5.98 14.29 -1.81
CA LEU A 267 6.70 15.54 -2.01
C LEU A 267 7.15 15.73 -3.47
N ARG A 268 7.22 14.65 -4.26
CA ARG A 268 7.87 14.63 -5.58
C ARG A 268 7.14 13.76 -6.60
N PHE A 269 5.84 14.00 -6.80
CA PHE A 269 5.04 13.22 -7.74
C PHE A 269 4.65 14.01 -9.01
N GLY A 270 4.63 13.32 -10.15
CA GLY A 270 4.08 13.83 -11.41
C GLY A 270 2.56 13.59 -11.56
N PRO A 271 1.91 14.23 -12.54
CA PRO A 271 0.46 14.11 -12.74
C PRO A 271 0.00 12.69 -13.10
N GLY A 272 0.80 11.94 -13.88
CA GLY A 272 0.51 10.54 -14.22
C GLY A 272 0.57 9.62 -12.99
N THR A 273 1.65 9.71 -12.21
CA THR A 273 1.82 8.97 -10.95
C THR A 273 0.68 9.24 -9.97
N ARG A 274 0.29 10.52 -9.82
CA ARG A 274 -0.86 10.89 -8.98
C ARG A 274 -2.15 10.25 -9.47
N ARG A 275 -2.42 10.29 -10.78
CA ARG A 275 -3.66 9.73 -11.35
C ARG A 275 -3.76 8.23 -11.06
N GLY A 276 -2.71 7.47 -11.39
CA GLY A 276 -2.67 6.01 -11.15
C GLY A 276 -2.80 5.66 -9.66
N PHE A 277 -2.10 6.39 -8.79
CA PHE A 277 -2.22 6.22 -7.35
C PHE A 277 -3.66 6.49 -6.85
N CYS A 278 -4.28 7.59 -7.30
CA CYS A 278 -5.63 7.96 -6.87
C CYS A 278 -6.70 7.00 -7.41
N GLU A 279 -6.49 6.40 -8.58
CA GLU A 279 -7.36 5.35 -9.10
C GLU A 279 -7.28 4.08 -8.24
N ALA A 280 -6.06 3.62 -7.92
CA ALA A 280 -5.87 2.49 -7.03
C ALA A 280 -6.46 2.75 -5.64
N LEU A 281 -6.27 3.95 -5.09
CA LEU A 281 -6.89 4.34 -3.82
C LEU A 281 -8.41 4.21 -3.87
N ARG A 282 -9.04 4.68 -4.94
CA ARG A 282 -10.49 4.57 -5.14
C ARG A 282 -10.94 3.11 -5.20
N LEU A 283 -10.21 2.27 -5.94
CA LEU A 283 -10.50 0.83 -6.04
C LEU A 283 -10.45 0.14 -4.68
N TRP A 284 -9.38 0.37 -3.91
CA TRP A 284 -9.27 -0.22 -2.57
C TRP A 284 -10.31 0.33 -1.60
N ALA A 285 -10.58 1.64 -1.63
CA ALA A 285 -11.63 2.22 -0.81
C ALA A 285 -12.99 1.57 -1.08
N VAL A 286 -13.33 1.34 -2.35
CA VAL A 286 -14.55 0.62 -2.76
C VAL A 286 -14.53 -0.83 -2.30
N GLN A 287 -13.42 -1.56 -2.49
CA GLN A 287 -13.28 -2.96 -2.07
C GLN A 287 -13.55 -3.16 -0.57
N PHE A 288 -13.11 -2.21 0.26
CA PHE A 288 -13.35 -2.23 1.71
C PHE A 288 -14.68 -1.60 2.13
N GLY A 289 -15.45 -1.00 1.21
CA GLY A 289 -16.68 -0.28 1.53
C GLY A 289 -16.44 1.00 2.35
N LEU A 290 -15.29 1.63 2.17
CA LEU A 290 -14.86 2.80 2.93
C LEU A 290 -14.88 4.07 2.07
N PRO A 291 -15.26 5.23 2.64
CA PRO A 291 -15.06 6.49 1.94
C PRO A 291 -13.57 6.85 1.91
N ALA A 292 -13.10 7.49 0.84
CA ALA A 292 -11.68 7.79 0.62
C ALA A 292 -10.97 8.55 1.77
N TRP A 293 -11.71 9.34 2.57
CA TRP A 293 -11.14 10.06 3.71
C TRP A 293 -10.83 9.18 4.93
N ARG A 294 -11.29 7.92 4.95
CA ARG A 294 -10.91 6.87 5.91
C ARG A 294 -9.62 6.16 5.52
N THR A 295 -9.00 6.57 4.42
CA THR A 295 -7.76 6.01 3.90
C THR A 295 -6.59 6.92 4.21
N ARG A 296 -5.50 6.40 4.76
CA ARG A 296 -4.26 7.15 5.01
C ARG A 296 -3.15 6.62 4.13
N TYR A 297 -2.16 7.47 3.84
CA TYR A 297 -0.98 7.06 3.09
C TYR A 297 0.29 7.33 3.88
N THR A 298 1.21 6.36 3.93
CA THR A 298 2.54 6.51 4.51
C THR A 298 3.58 5.95 3.55
N LEU A 299 4.61 6.74 3.23
CA LEU A 299 5.78 6.27 2.49
C LEU A 299 6.90 5.93 3.47
N ILE A 300 7.40 4.69 3.41
CA ILE A 300 8.42 4.18 4.32
C ILE A 300 9.59 3.63 3.51
N GLU A 301 10.78 4.07 3.86
CA GLU A 301 12.04 3.67 3.24
C GLU A 301 12.74 2.59 4.07
N ASN A 302 13.16 1.51 3.41
CA ASN A 302 13.86 0.35 3.98
C ASN A 302 13.25 -0.27 5.26
N PRO A 303 11.92 -0.45 5.39
CA PRO A 303 11.37 -1.11 6.58
C PRO A 303 11.62 -2.61 6.55
N THR A 304 11.85 -3.21 7.72
CA THR A 304 11.73 -4.66 7.94
C THR A 304 10.58 -5.01 8.87
N ARG A 305 10.09 -4.04 9.65
CA ARG A 305 8.93 -4.17 10.53
C ARG A 305 8.03 -2.93 10.48
N ILE A 306 6.74 -3.16 10.45
CA ILE A 306 5.70 -2.13 10.57
C ILE A 306 4.65 -2.64 11.57
N ALA A 307 4.33 -1.84 12.58
CA ALA A 307 3.29 -2.16 13.55
C ALA A 307 2.26 -1.03 13.63
N LEU A 308 0.99 -1.38 13.59
CA LEU A 308 -0.13 -0.47 13.78
C LEU A 308 -0.71 -0.71 15.17
N ALA A 309 -0.72 0.33 16.00
CA ALA A 309 -1.26 0.28 17.36
C ALA A 309 -2.21 1.47 17.55
N GLY A 310 -3.51 1.19 17.63
CA GLY A 310 -4.56 2.22 17.53
C GLY A 310 -4.36 3.06 16.27
N GLU A 311 -4.12 4.36 16.44
CA GLU A 311 -3.87 5.33 15.35
C GLU A 311 -2.39 5.45 14.96
N ALA A 312 -1.49 4.96 15.81
CA ALA A 312 -0.06 5.07 15.61
C ALA A 312 0.41 4.10 14.52
N LEU A 313 1.49 4.49 13.85
CA LEU A 313 2.29 3.62 12.99
C LEU A 313 3.71 3.64 13.56
N ARG A 314 4.25 2.47 13.86
CA ARG A 314 5.63 2.26 14.30
C ARG A 314 6.35 1.47 13.23
N THR A 315 7.59 1.83 12.93
CA THR A 315 8.41 1.12 11.96
C THR A 315 9.88 1.32 12.31
N ASP A 316 10.70 0.36 11.92
CA ASP A 316 12.16 0.46 11.94
C ASP A 316 12.73 1.15 10.69
N GLY A 317 11.92 1.35 9.66
CA GLY A 317 12.28 2.10 8.46
C GLY A 317 12.18 3.61 8.64
N THR A 318 12.66 4.35 7.64
CA THR A 318 12.59 5.82 7.64
C THR A 318 11.29 6.29 7.02
N THR A 319 10.44 6.98 7.78
CA THR A 319 9.20 7.56 7.23
C THR A 319 9.52 8.80 6.39
N ARG A 320 9.24 8.74 5.08
CA ARG A 320 9.53 9.82 4.11
C ARG A 320 8.36 10.78 3.93
N GLY A 321 7.16 10.35 4.29
CA GLY A 321 5.98 11.21 4.26
C GLY A 321 4.75 10.49 4.75
N ARG A 322 3.83 11.23 5.37
CA ARG A 322 2.53 10.73 5.80
C ARG A 322 1.43 11.71 5.41
N VAL A 323 0.38 11.20 4.78
CA VAL A 323 -0.75 11.98 4.30
C VAL A 323 -2.01 11.50 5.00
N SER A 324 -2.68 12.43 5.70
CA SER A 324 -3.95 12.16 6.37
C SER A 324 -5.06 11.92 5.36
N GLY A 325 -6.10 11.18 5.75
CA GLY A 325 -7.18 10.83 4.83
C GLY A 325 -7.96 12.00 4.26
N PRO A 326 -8.33 13.04 5.02
CA PRO A 326 -8.94 14.23 4.44
C PRO A 326 -8.06 14.92 3.39
N ARG A 327 -6.74 14.99 3.62
CA ARG A 327 -5.79 15.57 2.66
C ARG A 327 -5.64 14.69 1.43
N LEU A 328 -5.58 13.37 1.62
CA LEU A 328 -5.49 12.38 0.55
C LEU A 328 -6.75 12.38 -0.33
N ALA A 329 -7.93 12.42 0.29
CA ALA A 329 -9.20 12.53 -0.42
C ALA A 329 -9.27 13.82 -1.25
N ARG A 330 -8.81 14.97 -0.72
CA ARG A 330 -8.73 16.21 -1.50
C ARG A 330 -7.75 16.10 -2.67
N LEU A 331 -6.60 15.47 -2.48
CA LEU A 331 -5.61 15.25 -3.53
C LEU A 331 -6.19 14.45 -4.70
N CYS A 332 -7.10 13.52 -4.42
CA CYS A 332 -7.67 12.58 -5.39
C CYS A 332 -9.07 12.95 -5.92
N ARG A 333 -9.56 14.17 -5.69
CA ARG A 333 -10.84 14.68 -6.23
C ARG A 333 -10.77 15.19 -7.67
N ALA A 334 -9.57 15.38 -8.20
CA ALA A 334 -9.33 15.95 -9.52
C ALA A 334 -9.39 14.92 -10.65
#